data_AF-A0A7G9TCH5-F1
#
_entry.id   AF-A0A7G9TCH5-F1
#
_cell.length_a   1.000
_cell.length_b   1.000
_cell.length_c   1.000
_cell.angle_alpha   90.00
_cell.angle_beta   90.00
_cell.angle_gamma   90.00
#
_symmetry.space_group_name_H-M   'P 1'
#
loop_
_entity.id
_entity.type
_entity.pdbx_description
1 polymer ?
#
loop_
_entity_poly.entity_id
_entity_poly.type
_entity_poly.pdbx_seq_one_letter_code
_entity_poly.pdbx_strand_id
1 'polypeptide(L)' 'MYFLGAVLLLAGAIWMTVNAAKKDGALAAIFCFICGFYTIYYGIKNFAENKIPLIMFVAGLVLCLVFRPDMATLSGGVAI' A
#
# COMPACT_ATOMS: atom_id res chain seq x y z
N MET A 1 9.04 2.53 -12.70
CA MET A 1 7.95 1.68 -12.19
C MET A 1 7.80 1.77 -10.66
N TYR A 2 8.88 2.04 -9.91
CA TYR A 2 8.83 2.33 -8.46
C TYR A 2 7.86 3.46 -8.08
N PHE A 3 7.98 4.63 -8.70
CA PHE A 3 7.10 5.78 -8.40
C PHE A 3 5.61 5.48 -8.67
N LEU A 4 5.31 4.69 -9.70
CA LEU A 4 3.95 4.23 -9.99
C LEU A 4 3.45 3.29 -8.87
N GLY A 5 4.31 2.37 -8.41
CA GLY A 5 4.01 1.54 -7.24
C GLY A 5 3.74 2.35 -5.99
N ALA A 6 4.53 3.40 -5.73
CA ALA A 6 4.37 4.27 -4.57
C ALA A 6 3.05 5.04 -4.60
N VAL A 7 2.65 5.55 -5.78
CA VAL A 7 1.36 6.22 -5.98
C VAL A 7 0.20 5.25 -5.77
N LEU A 8 0.28 4.03 -6.31
CA LEU A 8 -0.76 3.01 -6.12
C LEU A 8 -0.88 2.59 -4.65
N LEU A 9 0.25 2.46 -3.95
CA LEU A 9 0.30 2.13 -2.54
C LEU A 9 -0.36 3.22 -1.70
N LEU A 10 0.02 4.49 -1.92
CA LEU A 10 -0.58 5.63 -1.23
C LEU A 10 -2.07 5.77 -1.54
N ALA A 11 -2.47 5.64 -2.81
CA ALA A 11 -3.87 5.72 -3.20
C ALA A 11 -4.72 4.63 -2.54
N GLY A 12 -4.23 3.38 -2.51
CA GLY A 12 -4.90 2.28 -1.82
C GLY A 12 -5.00 2.50 -0.31
N ALA A 13 -3.93 2.97 0.33
CA ALA A 13 -3.89 3.26 1.76
C ALA A 13 -4.82 4.41 2.16
N ILE A 14 -4.81 5.52 1.41
CA ILE A 14 -5.67 6.69 1.65
C ILE A 14 -7.13 6.29 1.50
N TRP A 15 -7.46 5.52 0.46
CA TRP A 15 -8.84 5.09 0.24
C TRP A 15 -9.34 4.19 1.38
N MET A 16 -8.55 3.20 1.82
CA MET A 16 -8.89 2.40 3.00
C MET A 16 -9.01 3.23 4.28
N THR A 17 -8.15 4.23 4.46
CA THR A 17 -8.20 5.18 5.58
C THR A 17 -9.51 5.99 5.57
N VAL A 18 -9.96 6.46 4.41
CA VAL A 18 -11.24 7.18 4.26
C VAL A 18 -12.44 6.26 4.54
N ASN A 19 -12.40 5.02 4.07
CA ASN A 19 -13.44 4.04 4.36
C ASN A 19 -13.50 3.70 5.86
N ALA A 20 -12.33 3.55 6.50
CA ALA A 20 -12.22 3.38 7.95
C ALA A 20 -12.78 4.56 8.73
N ALA A 21 -12.46 5.79 8.31
CA ALA A 21 -12.98 7.00 8.94
C ALA A 21 -14.51 7.09 8.87
N LYS A 22 -15.10 6.65 7.75
CA LYS A 22 -16.56 6.66 7.55
C LYS A 22 -17.31 5.59 8.35
N LYS A 23 -16.71 4.42 8.54
CA LYS A 23 -17.40 3.26 9.15
C LYS A 23 -17.08 3.04 10.62
N ASP A 24 -15.80 3.09 10.97
CA ASP A 24 -15.29 2.69 12.28
C ASP A 24 -14.72 3.88 13.08
N GLY A 25 -14.68 5.06 12.46
CA GLY A 25 -14.29 6.33 13.10
C GLY A 25 -12.81 6.67 12.96
N ALA A 26 -12.42 7.81 13.56
CA ALA A 26 -11.09 8.40 13.39
C ALA A 26 -9.93 7.51 13.88
N LEU A 27 -10.17 6.70 14.92
CA LEU A 27 -9.14 5.82 15.48
C LEU A 27 -8.72 4.73 14.48
N ALA A 28 -9.69 4.09 13.82
CA ALA A 28 -9.43 3.08 12.80
C ALA A 28 -8.71 3.67 11.57
N ALA A 29 -9.02 4.92 11.21
CA ALA A 29 -8.34 5.65 10.14
C ALA A 29 -6.87 5.91 10.47
N ILE A 30 -6.58 6.39 11.69
CA ILE A 30 -5.20 6.63 12.16
C ILE A 30 -4.40 5.32 12.17
N PHE A 31 -4.98 4.23 12.68
CA PHE A 31 -4.33 2.92 12.65
C PHE A 31 -4.11 2.39 11.23
N CYS A 32 -5.05 2.61 10.30
CA CYS A 32 -4.89 2.27 8.89
C CYS A 32 -3.79 3.07 8.20
N PHE A 33 -3.55 4.31 8.61
CA PHE A 33 -2.56 5.17 7.96
C PHE A 33 -1.13 4.91 8.46
N ILE A 34 -0.98 4.69 9.77
CA ILE A 34 0.34 4.51 10.40
C ILE A 34 0.82 3.07 10.28
N CYS A 35 -0.09 2.09 10.36
CA CYS A 35 0.27 0.68 10.42
C CYS A 35 -0.20 -0.07 9.17
N GLY A 36 0.73 -0.33 8.24
CA GLY A 36 0.46 -1.09 7.02
C GLY A 36 -0.17 -2.48 7.27
N PHE A 37 0.19 -3.14 8.37
CA PHE A 37 -0.43 -4.42 8.77
C PHE A 37 -1.90 -4.25 9.13
N TYR A 38 -2.25 -3.16 9.84
CA TYR A 38 -3.64 -2.85 10.14
C TYR A 38 -4.42 -2.47 8.89
N THR A 39 -3.79 -1.77 7.93
CA THR A 39 -4.40 -1.47 6.62
C THR A 39 -4.80 -2.75 5.89
N ILE A 40 -3.92 -3.75 5.87
CA ILE A 40 -4.20 -5.05 5.24
C ILE A 40 -5.31 -5.78 6.01
N TYR A 41 -5.23 -5.83 7.35
CA TYR A 41 -6.26 -6.43 8.19
C TYR A 41 -7.64 -5.80 7.95
N TYR A 42 -7.70 -4.46 7.91
CA TYR A 42 -8.94 -3.71 7.69
C TYR A 42 -9.51 -3.94 6.28
N GLY A 43 -8.64 -3.98 5.28
CA GLY A 43 -9.02 -4.28 3.91
C GLY A 43 -9.58 -5.71 3.77
N ILE A 44 -9.03 -6.69 4.48
CA ILE A 44 -9.55 -8.06 4.52
C ILE A 44 -10.86 -8.14 5.32
N LYS A 45 -10.94 -7.49 6.49
CA LYS A 45 -12.15 -7.45 7.32
C LYS A 45 -13.35 -6.88 6.57
N ASN A 46 -13.13 -5.85 5.74
CA ASN A 46 -14.16 -5.17 4.96
C ASN A 46 -14.01 -5.45 3.45
N PHE A 47 -13.63 -6.68 3.07
CA PHE A 47 -13.24 -7.03 1.70
C PHE A 47 -14.29 -6.67 0.64
N ALA A 48 -15.59 -6.77 0.96
CA ALA A 48 -16.67 -6.42 0.03
C ALA A 48 -16.55 -4.98 -0.50
N GLU A 49 -16.10 -4.06 0.33
CA GLU A 49 -15.97 -2.63 0.01
C GLU A 49 -14.52 -2.21 -0.27
N ASN A 50 -13.56 -2.90 0.36
CA ASN A 50 -12.15 -2.56 0.26
C ASN A 50 -11.36 -3.40 -0.75
N LYS A 51 -11.99 -4.30 -1.53
CA LYS A 51 -11.29 -5.14 -2.53
C LYS A 51 -10.40 -4.34 -3.49
N ILE A 52 -10.92 -3.24 -4.05
CA ILE A 52 -10.21 -2.40 -5.01
C ILE A 52 -9.02 -1.71 -4.33
N PRO A 53 -9.21 -0.94 -3.24
CA PRO A 53 -8.09 -0.26 -2.62
C PRO A 53 -7.08 -1.21 -1.98
N LEU A 54 -7.51 -2.40 -1.51
CA LEU A 54 -6.59 -3.45 -1.05
C LEU A 54 -5.71 -3.97 -2.19
N ILE A 55 -6.29 -4.27 -3.37
CA ILE A 55 -5.52 -4.70 -4.55
C ILE A 55 -4.54 -3.61 -4.99
N MET A 56 -4.96 -2.35 -4.99
CA MET A 56 -4.07 -1.22 -5.30
C MET A 56 -2.92 -1.12 -4.31
N PHE A 57 -3.19 -1.29 -3.02
CA PHE A 57 -2.18 -1.25 -1.97
C PHE A 57 -1.17 -2.40 -2.12
N VAL A 58 -1.63 -3.63 -2.33
CA VAL A 58 -0.77 -4.81 -2.49
C VAL A 58 0.02 -4.76 -3.80
N ALA A 59 -0.63 -4.41 -4.91
CA ALA A 59 0.05 -4.26 -6.20
C ALA A 59 1.10 -3.15 -6.16
N GLY A 60 0.78 -2.01 -5.52
CA GLY A 60 1.73 -0.93 -5.29
C GLY A 60 2.93 -1.36 -4.44
N LEU A 61 2.69 -2.14 -3.38
CA LEU A 61 3.75 -2.71 -2.54
C LEU A 61 4.65 -3.67 -3.33
N VAL A 62 4.08 -4.57 -4.12
CA VAL A 62 4.84 -5.48 -4.99
C VAL A 62 5.67 -4.69 -6.00
N LEU A 63 5.10 -3.70 -6.67
CA LEU A 63 5.83 -2.85 -7.62
C LEU A 63 6.96 -2.08 -6.93
N CYS A 64 6.75 -1.56 -5.74
CA CYS A 64 7.81 -0.90 -4.96
C CYS A 64 8.93 -1.86 -4.58
N LEU A 65 8.61 -3.09 -4.18
CA LEU A 65 9.60 -4.10 -3.79
C LEU A 65 10.40 -4.63 -4.99
N VAL A 66 9.73 -4.90 -6.12
CA VAL A 66 10.36 -5.43 -7.33
C VAL A 66 11.23 -4.37 -8.03
N PHE A 67 10.76 -3.12 -8.08
CA PHE A 67 11.46 -2.04 -8.77
C PHE A 67 12.23 -1.12 -7.81
N ARG A 68 12.61 -1.63 -6.63
CA ARG A 68 13.38 -0.89 -5.64
C ARG A 68 14.67 -0.36 -6.27
N PRO A 69 14.97 0.96 -6.17
CA PRO A 69 16.14 1.55 -6.80
C PRO A 69 17.45 0.90 -6.35
N ASP A 70 17.59 0.51 -5.08
CA ASP A 70 18.78 -0.18 -4.56
C ASP A 70 19.06 -1.55 -5.21
N MET A 71 18.03 -2.27 -5.66
CA MET A 71 18.21 -3.56 -6.36
C MET A 71 18.60 -3.36 -7.83
N ALA A 72 18.27 -2.22 -8.43
CA ALA A 72 18.74 -1.86 -9.76
C ALA A 72 20.25 -1.54 -9.74
N THR A 73 20.74 -0.89 -8.68
CA THR A 73 22.16 -0.56 -8.49
C THR A 73 23.03 -1.81 -8.29
N LEU A 74 22.50 -2.88 -7.66
CA LEU A 74 23.23 -4.16 -7.52
C LEU A 74 23.41 -4.92 -8.84
N SER A 75 22.52 -4.72 -9.82
CA SER A 75 22.67 -5.30 -11.16
C SER A 75 23.58 -4.48 -12.10
N GLY A 76 23.78 -3.20 -11.79
CA GLY A 76 24.66 -2.29 -12.54
C GLY A 76 26.05 -2.08 -11.93
N GLY A 77 26.27 -2.52 -10.68
CA GLY A 77 27.51 -2.30 -9.92
C GLY A 77 28.50 -3.47 -9.92
N VAL A 78 28.21 -4.57 -10.61
CA VAL A 78 29.19 -5.64 -10.93
C VAL A 78 29.44 -5.64 -12.44
N ALA A 79 29.77 -4.47 -12.96
CA ALA A 79 30.42 -4.32 -14.24
C ALA A 79 31.50 -3.25 -14.05
N ILE A 80 32.75 -3.73 -14.03
CA ILE A 80 34.03 -3.02 -13.87
C ILE A 80 34.50 -2.91 -12.41
#